data_AF-A0A9K3L6L9-F1
#
_entry.id   AF-A0A9K3L6L9-F1
#
_cell.length_a   1.000
_cell.length_b   1.000
_cell.length_c   1.000
_cell.angle_alpha   90.00
_cell.angle_beta   90.00
_cell.angle_gamma   90.00
#
_symmetry.space_group_name_H-M   'P 1'
#
loop_
_entity.id
_entity.type
_entity.pdbx_description
1 polymer ?
#
loop_
_entity_poly.entity_id
_entity_poly.type
_entity_poly.pdbx_seq_one_letter_code
_entity_poly.pdbx_strand_id
1 'polypeptide(L)'
;MPCHVQAIQVVDQSKADKVPNISTGIGFLDHMIDQWNSHAQVGVGIHVIEADEDDSKDNSNDSVQNRFAGKNQVELLTIVGNALGSELKKVLQSNHHSNQESKFSCPLDEALVTCVLSSSNTKSDKGSLVFYNLAPYGIYPSATGRTKIGKLETFAIESFWKALAESSTLCISLTKLRGDNAHHIVESSFKAFSRALRNYLDPPDLWEPQSANDEASIRQQREGKVERKTKETSISVNLLLNGCSKSTHVETGIPLLNAFYTTLAQEAHMTLQIDCQGDLWVDDHHTAEDVSIAIGQCLTQALGSKAGLNRMWVGRALLEDGTTVEVTMDLSNRPCFVHNLHETLGRQEYVEETADDDEFANKSLLSCEMLEHCLDSLVMNGRMTVHVVVVKSSTANESSVADVVLGTAQAFGRALRVCAMVDQRRAGTTASSKGTLSV
;
A
#
# COMPACT_ATOMS: atom_id res chain seq x y z
N MET A 1 13.62 35.32 14.49
CA MET A 1 12.18 35.65 14.35
C MET A 1 11.43 34.33 14.36
N PRO A 2 10.42 34.16 15.22
CA PRO A 2 9.59 32.95 15.24
C PRO A 2 8.74 32.85 13.96
N CYS A 3 8.31 31.66 13.57
CA CYS A 3 7.25 31.49 12.58
C CYS A 3 5.93 31.15 13.29
N HIS A 4 4.80 31.51 12.67
CA HIS A 4 3.48 31.23 13.22
C HIS A 4 2.56 30.64 12.14
N VAL A 5 1.59 29.83 12.58
CA VAL A 5 0.54 29.29 11.70
C VAL A 5 -0.61 30.29 11.68
N GLN A 6 -0.93 30.83 10.51
CA GLN A 6 -1.96 31.87 10.36
C GLN A 6 -3.35 31.28 10.08
N ALA A 7 -3.41 30.15 9.37
CA ALA A 7 -4.64 29.46 9.04
C ALA A 7 -4.39 27.95 9.00
N ILE A 8 -5.11 27.19 9.82
CA ILE A 8 -5.04 25.73 9.83
C ILE A 8 -6.43 25.12 9.96
N GLN A 9 -6.65 24.04 9.23
CA GLN A 9 -7.87 23.27 9.29
C GLN A 9 -7.58 21.80 8.98
N VAL A 10 -8.16 20.89 9.77
CA VAL A 10 -8.26 19.47 9.43
C VAL A 10 -9.73 19.08 9.55
N VAL A 11 -10.33 18.64 8.46
CA VAL A 11 -11.74 18.26 8.38
C VAL A 11 -11.90 16.86 7.79
N ASP A 12 -13.05 16.24 8.06
CA ASP A 12 -13.47 15.09 7.28
C ASP A 12 -13.77 15.54 5.85
N GLN A 13 -13.00 15.05 4.87
CA GLN A 13 -13.10 15.52 3.49
C GLN A 13 -14.46 15.19 2.87
N SER A 14 -15.12 14.11 3.33
CA SER A 14 -16.46 13.75 2.86
C SER A 14 -17.53 14.80 3.22
N LYS A 15 -17.23 15.68 4.18
CA LYS A 15 -18.13 16.72 4.70
C LYS A 15 -17.69 18.14 4.31
N ALA A 16 -16.63 18.29 3.51
CA ALA A 16 -16.04 19.58 3.18
C ALA A 16 -16.32 19.98 1.73
N ASP A 17 -16.80 21.21 1.52
CA ASP A 17 -17.11 21.75 0.18
C ASP A 17 -15.86 21.99 -0.68
N LYS A 18 -14.70 22.21 -0.06
CA LYS A 18 -13.41 22.40 -0.72
C LYS A 18 -12.27 21.91 0.16
N VAL A 19 -11.26 21.28 -0.46
CA VAL A 19 -10.01 20.93 0.22
C VAL A 19 -9.21 22.22 0.48
N PRO A 20 -8.86 22.51 1.74
CA PRO A 20 -8.03 23.67 2.07
C PRO A 20 -6.62 23.63 1.44
N ASN A 21 -5.99 24.78 1.25
CA ASN A 21 -4.65 24.86 0.66
C ASN A 21 -3.55 24.52 1.69
N ILE A 22 -2.44 23.94 1.22
CA ILE A 22 -1.25 23.62 2.03
C ILE A 22 -0.07 24.48 1.53
N SER A 23 0.55 25.23 2.44
CA SER A 23 1.75 26.02 2.18
C SER A 23 2.53 26.20 3.49
N THR A 24 3.55 25.36 3.66
CA THR A 24 4.51 25.43 4.77
C THR A 24 5.77 26.21 4.42
N GLY A 25 6.02 26.41 3.12
CA GLY A 25 7.28 26.94 2.58
C GLY A 25 8.29 25.86 2.18
N ILE A 26 8.03 24.58 2.48
CA ILE A 26 8.83 23.44 2.01
C ILE A 26 7.94 22.57 1.12
N GLY A 27 8.09 22.71 -0.21
CA GLY A 27 7.22 22.01 -1.16
C GLY A 27 7.19 20.48 -1.02
N PHE A 28 8.29 19.86 -0.57
CA PHE A 28 8.27 18.42 -0.28
C PHE A 28 7.42 18.09 0.95
N LEU A 29 7.48 18.89 2.02
CA LEU A 29 6.61 18.73 3.19
C LEU A 29 5.14 18.97 2.83
N ASP A 30 4.86 19.98 2.00
CA ASP A 30 3.51 20.25 1.49
C ASP A 30 2.95 19.01 0.77
N HIS A 31 3.76 18.39 -0.10
CA HIS A 31 3.43 17.15 -0.77
C HIS A 31 3.23 15.96 0.18
N MET A 32 3.97 15.91 1.30
CA MET A 32 3.82 14.88 2.32
C MET A 32 2.53 15.03 3.13
N ILE A 33 2.16 16.26 3.50
CA ILE A 33 0.90 16.56 4.18
C ILE A 33 -0.29 16.26 3.25
N ASP A 34 -0.17 16.56 1.95
CA ASP A 34 -1.23 16.28 0.97
C ASP A 34 -1.49 14.77 0.73
N GLN A 35 -0.57 13.89 1.16
CA GLN A 35 -0.85 12.45 1.20
C GLN A 35 -2.05 12.13 2.10
N TRP A 36 -2.34 12.97 3.10
CA TRP A 36 -3.46 12.78 4.01
C TRP A 36 -4.79 13.03 3.29
N ASN A 37 -4.87 14.11 2.50
CA ASN A 37 -6.02 14.35 1.62
C ASN A 37 -6.24 13.15 0.68
N SER A 38 -5.16 12.65 0.08
CA SER A 38 -5.24 11.59 -0.92
C SER A 38 -5.55 10.21 -0.33
N HIS A 39 -5.06 9.89 0.86
CA HIS A 39 -5.06 8.51 1.38
C HIS A 39 -5.82 8.33 2.69
N ALA A 40 -5.86 9.38 3.53
CA ALA A 40 -6.69 9.43 4.72
C ALA A 40 -8.09 10.01 4.45
N GLN A 41 -8.28 10.72 3.34
CA GLN A 41 -9.52 11.43 3.00
C GLN A 41 -9.96 12.37 4.13
N VAL A 42 -8.97 13.02 4.73
CA VAL A 42 -9.16 14.13 5.65
C VAL A 42 -8.66 15.36 4.93
N GLY A 43 -9.48 16.41 4.86
CA GLY A 43 -9.14 17.68 4.21
C GLY A 43 -8.24 18.50 5.13
N VAL A 44 -6.96 18.61 4.77
CA VAL A 44 -5.93 19.34 5.50
C VAL A 44 -5.59 20.62 4.76
N GLY A 45 -5.58 21.73 5.49
CA GLY A 45 -4.97 22.99 5.05
C GLY A 45 -4.13 23.59 6.15
N ILE A 46 -3.04 24.21 5.74
CA ILE A 46 -2.12 24.87 6.65
C ILE A 46 -1.38 25.97 5.89
N HIS A 47 -1.36 27.18 6.46
CA HIS A 47 -0.57 28.30 6.00
C HIS A 47 0.40 28.73 7.11
N VAL A 48 1.69 28.65 6.83
CA VAL A 48 2.75 29.07 7.76
C VAL A 48 3.39 30.37 7.27
N ILE A 49 3.47 31.37 8.15
CA ILE A 49 4.05 32.68 7.86
C ILE A 49 5.24 32.99 8.79
N GLU A 50 6.14 33.87 8.35
CA GLU A 50 7.21 34.43 9.18
C GLU A 50 6.59 35.55 10.05
N ALA A 51 6.87 35.57 11.36
CA ALA A 51 6.40 36.63 12.23
C ALA A 51 7.19 37.91 11.93
N ASP A 52 6.70 38.73 10.97
CA ASP A 52 7.01 40.16 10.78
C ASP A 52 6.31 40.80 9.54
N GLU A 53 5.35 40.13 8.88
CA GLU A 53 4.48 40.81 7.91
C GLU A 53 3.31 41.49 8.64
N ASP A 54 3.47 42.79 8.92
CA ASP A 54 2.34 43.72 9.00
C ASP A 54 1.51 43.54 7.71
N ASP A 55 0.21 43.31 7.85
CA ASP A 55 -0.83 43.12 6.81
C ASP A 55 -0.98 44.33 5.85
N SER A 56 0.05 45.18 5.70
CA SER A 56 0.01 46.40 4.92
C SER A 56 0.94 46.34 3.70
N LYS A 57 0.30 46.07 2.56
CA LYS A 57 0.72 46.37 1.17
C LYS A 57 1.72 45.41 0.52
N ASP A 58 1.21 44.33 -0.06
CA ASP A 58 1.35 44.16 -1.52
C ASP A 58 0.29 43.17 -2.07
N ASN A 59 -0.56 43.67 -2.97
CA ASN A 59 -1.54 42.86 -3.71
C ASN A 59 -0.91 42.35 -5.03
N SER A 60 0.32 41.87 -4.98
CA SER A 60 0.95 41.16 -6.09
C SER A 60 0.84 39.66 -5.85
N ASN A 61 0.24 38.95 -6.81
CA ASN A 61 -0.01 37.50 -6.85
C ASN A 61 1.26 36.60 -6.83
N ASP A 62 2.41 37.09 -6.35
CA ASP A 62 3.59 36.27 -6.13
C ASP A 62 3.60 35.76 -4.70
N SER A 63 3.55 34.43 -4.57
CA SER A 63 3.59 33.67 -3.34
C SER A 63 4.58 34.27 -2.33
N VAL A 64 4.07 34.74 -1.19
CA VAL A 64 4.89 34.97 0.01
C VAL A 64 5.49 33.61 0.40
N GLN A 65 6.68 33.30 -0.12
CA GLN A 65 7.40 32.10 0.25
C GLN A 65 7.85 32.26 1.70
N ASN A 66 7.31 31.45 2.61
CA ASN A 66 7.76 31.40 3.99
C ASN A 66 9.28 31.16 4.06
N ARG A 67 10.06 32.24 4.26
CA ARG A 67 11.53 32.20 4.26
C ARG A 67 12.10 31.42 5.44
N PHE A 68 11.31 31.21 6.49
CA PHE A 68 11.69 30.39 7.65
C PHE A 68 11.96 28.93 7.28
N ALA A 69 11.37 28.44 6.19
CA ALA A 69 11.66 27.14 5.59
C ALA A 69 13.14 26.91 5.27
N GLY A 70 13.91 27.98 5.02
CA GLY A 70 15.35 27.91 4.78
C GLY A 70 16.23 28.03 6.03
N LYS A 71 15.65 28.20 7.22
CA LYS A 71 16.36 28.45 8.48
C LYS A 71 16.29 27.22 9.41
N ASN A 72 15.48 27.26 10.47
CA ASN A 72 15.39 26.20 11.48
C ASN A 72 14.24 25.23 11.14
N GLN A 73 14.54 24.19 10.37
CA GLN A 73 13.51 23.25 9.93
C GLN A 73 12.96 22.36 11.05
N VAL A 74 13.73 22.07 12.10
CA VAL A 74 13.22 21.34 13.28
C VAL A 74 12.10 22.12 13.95
N GLU A 75 12.29 23.42 14.17
CA GLU A 75 11.29 24.30 14.76
C GLU A 75 10.05 24.41 13.85
N LEU A 76 10.26 24.59 12.55
CA LEU A 76 9.16 24.62 11.57
C LEU A 76 8.32 23.34 11.60
N LEU A 77 8.97 22.18 11.49
CA LEU A 77 8.30 20.88 11.47
C LEU A 77 7.59 20.58 12.80
N THR A 78 8.16 21.03 13.92
CA THR A 78 7.53 20.94 15.24
C THR A 78 6.24 21.79 15.30
N ILE A 79 6.30 23.04 14.82
CA ILE A 79 5.13 23.94 14.78
C ILE A 79 4.04 23.38 13.88
N VAL A 80 4.41 22.92 12.69
CA VAL A 80 3.49 22.27 11.73
C VAL A 80 2.86 21.02 12.34
N GLY A 81 3.66 20.14 12.94
CA GLY A 81 3.18 18.91 13.59
C GLY A 81 2.22 19.19 14.74
N ASN A 82 2.54 20.17 15.60
CA ASN A 82 1.66 20.56 16.72
C ASN A 82 0.32 21.11 16.24
N ALA A 83 0.36 21.97 15.21
CA ALA A 83 -0.84 22.58 14.65
C ALA A 83 -1.74 21.49 14.04
N LEU A 84 -1.19 20.64 13.15
CA LEU A 84 -1.93 19.54 12.53
C LEU A 84 -2.46 18.56 13.58
N GLY A 85 -1.67 18.24 14.60
CA GLY A 85 -2.10 17.35 15.68
C GLY A 85 -3.27 17.92 16.46
N SER A 86 -3.23 19.22 16.78
CA SER A 86 -4.31 19.89 17.53
C SER A 86 -5.63 19.88 16.76
N GLU A 87 -5.62 20.08 15.44
CA GLU A 87 -6.83 19.98 14.61
C GLU A 87 -7.27 18.52 14.40
N LEU A 88 -6.32 17.60 14.19
CA LEU A 88 -6.62 16.18 14.05
C LEU A 88 -7.27 15.62 15.32
N LYS A 89 -6.86 16.07 16.52
CA LYS A 89 -7.50 15.71 17.79
C LYS A 89 -9.00 15.96 17.76
N LYS A 90 -9.45 17.08 17.17
CA LYS A 90 -10.89 17.41 17.07
C LYS A 90 -11.63 16.42 16.18
N VAL A 91 -11.03 16.02 15.06
CA VAL A 91 -11.58 15.00 14.16
C VAL A 91 -11.67 13.65 14.87
N LEU A 92 -10.63 13.26 15.61
CA LEU A 92 -10.60 12.01 16.37
C LEU A 92 -11.66 11.99 17.48
N GLN A 93 -11.85 13.08 18.21
CA GLN A 93 -12.86 13.19 19.27
C GLN A 93 -14.30 13.06 18.75
N SER A 94 -14.55 13.42 17.48
CA SER A 94 -15.87 13.29 16.87
C SER A 94 -16.23 11.84 16.47
N ASN A 95 -15.23 10.96 16.39
CA ASN A 95 -15.40 9.55 16.02
C ASN A 95 -15.17 8.68 17.26
N HIS A 96 -16.26 8.36 17.96
CA HIS A 96 -16.21 7.53 19.18
C HIS A 96 -15.94 6.06 18.87
N HIS A 97 -14.66 5.71 18.65
CA HIS A 97 -14.22 4.31 18.60
C HIS A 97 -13.26 4.04 19.76
N SER A 98 -13.70 3.25 20.74
CA SER A 98 -12.90 2.89 21.91
C SER A 98 -11.82 1.86 21.55
N ASN A 99 -10.56 2.13 21.94
CA ASN A 99 -9.44 1.18 21.98
C ASN A 99 -9.11 0.43 20.68
N GLN A 100 -9.22 1.09 19.52
CA GLN A 100 -8.81 0.48 18.27
C GLN A 100 -7.32 0.74 18.00
N GLU A 101 -6.56 -0.30 17.66
CA GLU A 101 -5.26 -0.16 17.01
C GLU A 101 -5.46 -0.25 15.50
N SER A 102 -4.71 0.55 14.73
CA SER A 102 -4.69 0.48 13.29
C SER A 102 -3.25 0.38 12.79
N LYS A 103 -2.99 -0.56 11.88
CA LYS A 103 -1.68 -0.80 11.29
C LYS A 103 -1.79 -0.77 9.77
N PHE A 104 -0.86 -0.07 9.13
CA PHE A 104 -0.71 -0.11 7.67
C PHE A 104 0.76 -0.10 7.26
N SER A 105 1.12 -1.01 6.36
CA SER A 105 2.42 -1.03 5.68
C SER A 105 2.22 -0.43 4.30
N CYS A 106 2.96 0.63 3.95
CA CYS A 106 2.82 1.27 2.64
C CYS A 106 4.00 0.88 1.73
N PRO A 107 3.72 0.28 0.55
CA PRO A 107 4.77 0.02 -0.42
C PRO A 107 4.97 1.27 -1.28
N LEU A 108 6.22 1.67 -1.49
CA LEU A 108 6.55 2.74 -2.42
C LEU A 108 7.83 2.38 -3.16
N ASP A 109 7.64 1.86 -4.37
CA ASP A 109 8.70 1.31 -5.20
C ASP A 109 9.51 0.30 -4.35
N GLU A 110 10.78 0.54 -4.03
CA GLU A 110 11.56 -0.38 -3.19
C GLU A 110 11.34 -0.22 -1.67
N ALA A 111 10.71 0.86 -1.23
CA ALA A 111 10.54 1.18 0.19
C ALA A 111 9.26 0.57 0.79
N LEU A 112 9.37 0.08 2.02
CA LEU A 112 8.22 -0.42 2.79
C LEU A 112 8.29 0.12 4.22
N VAL A 113 7.38 1.03 4.56
CA VAL A 113 7.25 1.61 5.90
C VAL A 113 5.92 1.21 6.52
N THR A 114 5.99 0.75 7.77
CA THR A 114 4.84 0.42 8.59
C THR A 114 4.54 1.57 9.54
N CYS A 115 3.27 1.98 9.60
CA CYS A 115 2.72 2.84 10.63
C CYS A 115 1.74 2.07 11.50
N VAL A 116 1.87 2.19 12.82
CA VAL A 116 0.89 1.72 13.80
C VAL A 116 0.37 2.91 14.57
N LEU A 117 -0.95 3.01 14.69
CA LEU A 117 -1.69 4.03 15.41
C LEU A 117 -2.53 3.39 16.50
N SER A 118 -2.49 3.95 17.70
CA SER A 118 -3.39 3.59 18.79
C SER A 118 -3.74 4.80 19.64
N SER A 119 -4.83 4.71 20.40
CA SER A 119 -5.20 5.73 21.39
C SER A 119 -4.22 5.73 22.56
N SER A 120 -3.98 6.90 23.16
CA SER A 120 -3.27 6.96 24.43
C SER A 120 -4.10 6.31 25.54
N ASN A 121 -3.54 5.28 26.18
CA ASN A 121 -4.14 4.63 27.35
C ASN A 121 -3.67 5.25 28.68
N THR A 122 -2.99 6.41 28.63
CA THR A 122 -2.44 7.07 29.81
C THR A 122 -3.48 7.94 30.50
N LYS A 123 -3.43 8.03 31.84
CA LYS A 123 -4.30 8.94 32.63
C LYS A 123 -4.17 10.42 32.22
N SER A 124 -3.09 10.77 31.53
CA SER A 124 -2.82 12.11 31.03
C SER A 124 -3.36 12.40 29.63
N ASP A 125 -3.93 11.40 28.94
CA ASP A 125 -4.40 11.50 27.54
C ASP A 125 -3.32 12.09 26.60
N LYS A 126 -2.05 11.76 26.84
CA LYS A 126 -0.93 12.27 26.04
C LYS A 126 -0.54 11.24 24.99
N GLY A 127 -0.61 11.64 23.72
CA GLY A 127 -0.03 10.88 22.62
C GLY A 127 1.49 10.93 22.64
N SER A 128 2.13 10.05 21.88
CA SER A 128 3.59 9.99 21.80
C SER A 128 4.07 9.26 20.55
N LEU A 129 5.25 9.61 20.08
CA LEU A 129 5.98 8.82 19.09
C LEU A 129 6.64 7.65 19.83
N VAL A 130 5.96 6.50 19.84
CA VAL A 130 6.34 5.31 20.63
C VAL A 130 7.58 4.64 20.06
N PHE A 131 7.64 4.52 18.74
CA PHE A 131 8.77 3.93 18.04
C PHE A 131 9.03 4.68 16.73
N TYR A 132 10.29 4.93 16.44
CA TYR A 132 10.69 5.61 15.21
C TYR A 132 12.01 5.02 14.70
N ASN A 133 11.91 4.34 13.56
CA ASN A 133 13.05 3.72 12.89
C ASN A 133 12.91 3.88 11.39
N LEU A 134 13.14 5.10 10.89
CA LEU A 134 13.17 5.41 9.45
C LEU A 134 14.60 5.59 8.92
N ALA A 135 15.48 6.14 9.75
CA ALA A 135 16.89 6.32 9.41
C ALA A 135 17.61 4.95 9.32
N PRO A 136 18.70 4.84 8.53
CA PRO A 136 19.25 5.86 7.63
C PRO A 136 18.33 6.14 6.44
N TYR A 137 18.31 7.39 5.98
CA TYR A 137 17.46 7.82 4.87
C TYR A 137 18.12 7.51 3.52
N GLY A 138 18.05 6.24 3.15
CA GLY A 138 18.67 5.68 1.96
C GLY A 138 20.11 5.21 2.16
N ILE A 139 20.68 4.60 1.13
CA ILE A 139 21.97 3.90 1.22
C ILE A 139 23.20 4.78 0.93
N TYR A 140 23.02 5.99 0.40
CA TYR A 140 24.11 6.89 0.03
C TYR A 140 24.03 8.25 0.74
N PRO A 141 25.11 8.70 1.43
CA PRO A 141 26.35 7.95 1.73
C PRO A 141 26.10 6.76 2.65
N SER A 142 26.91 5.70 2.53
CA SER A 142 26.76 4.49 3.36
C SER A 142 26.80 4.85 4.85
N ALA A 143 26.07 4.08 5.67
CA ALA A 143 25.85 4.26 7.11
C ALA A 143 25.07 5.52 7.55
N THR A 144 24.99 6.58 6.74
CA THR A 144 24.36 7.86 7.13
C THR A 144 23.09 8.17 6.34
N GLY A 145 23.03 7.75 5.07
CA GLY A 145 21.95 8.10 4.16
C GLY A 145 21.92 9.58 3.80
N ARG A 146 20.93 9.98 3.01
CA ARG A 146 20.76 11.37 2.57
C ARG A 146 20.33 12.26 3.74
N THR A 147 20.93 13.43 3.81
CA THR A 147 20.61 14.46 4.80
C THR A 147 19.52 15.42 4.32
N LYS A 148 19.18 15.42 3.02
CA LYS A 148 18.17 16.30 2.42
C LYS A 148 17.35 15.60 1.32
N ILE A 149 16.09 16.03 1.18
CA ILE A 149 15.19 15.71 0.08
C ILE A 149 14.65 17.04 -0.47
N GLY A 150 15.15 17.46 -1.63
CA GLY A 150 14.93 18.82 -2.10
C GLY A 150 15.45 19.83 -1.07
N LYS A 151 14.56 20.69 -0.56
CA LYS A 151 14.88 21.64 0.52
C LYS A 151 14.69 21.07 1.93
N LEU A 152 14.01 19.95 2.11
CA LEU A 152 13.73 19.38 3.42
C LEU A 152 14.96 18.67 3.98
N GLU A 153 15.30 18.92 5.24
CA GLU A 153 16.33 18.21 5.98
C GLU A 153 15.75 16.96 6.64
N THR A 154 16.36 15.80 6.39
CA THR A 154 15.78 14.51 6.78
C THR A 154 15.75 14.29 8.29
N PHE A 155 16.67 14.91 9.04
CA PHE A 155 16.69 14.83 10.50
C PHE A 155 15.51 15.57 11.17
N ALA A 156 14.91 16.56 10.50
CA ALA A 156 13.79 17.31 11.06
C ALA A 156 12.45 16.52 11.03
N ILE A 157 12.38 15.43 10.26
CA ILE A 157 11.17 14.62 10.06
C ILE A 157 10.69 14.00 11.37
N GLU A 158 11.60 13.58 12.25
CA GLU A 158 11.25 13.01 13.54
C GLU A 158 10.51 14.04 14.42
N SER A 159 10.93 15.30 14.36
CA SER A 159 10.31 16.39 15.14
C SER A 159 8.87 16.65 14.70
N PHE A 160 8.56 16.52 13.41
CA PHE A 160 7.19 16.57 12.91
C PHE A 160 6.34 15.45 13.53
N TRP A 161 6.79 14.20 13.45
CA TRP A 161 6.02 13.04 13.95
C TRP A 161 5.82 13.09 15.46
N LYS A 162 6.85 13.50 16.20
CA LYS A 162 6.78 13.67 17.65
C LYS A 162 5.73 14.73 18.03
N ALA A 163 5.81 15.91 17.44
CA ALA A 163 4.87 17.01 17.68
C ALA A 163 3.42 16.63 17.30
N LEU A 164 3.27 15.93 16.17
CA LEU A 164 1.97 15.43 15.72
C LEU A 164 1.37 14.44 16.71
N ALA A 165 2.13 13.44 17.15
CA ALA A 165 1.66 12.41 18.07
C ALA A 165 1.22 13.03 19.41
N GLU A 166 2.06 13.90 19.98
CA GLU A 166 1.79 14.58 21.25
C GLU A 166 0.51 15.44 21.18
N SER A 167 0.35 16.22 20.11
CA SER A 167 -0.79 17.15 19.96
C SER A 167 -2.10 16.47 19.52
N SER A 168 -2.01 15.38 18.75
CA SER A 168 -3.19 14.61 18.30
C SER A 168 -3.69 13.58 19.30
N THR A 169 -2.97 13.37 20.40
CA THR A 169 -3.20 12.30 21.39
C THR A 169 -3.07 10.86 20.87
N LEU A 170 -2.51 10.69 19.67
CA LEU A 170 -2.20 9.39 19.10
C LEU A 170 -0.86 8.85 19.61
N CYS A 171 -0.80 7.54 19.81
CA CYS A 171 0.44 6.80 19.89
C CYS A 171 0.83 6.37 18.46
N ILE A 172 1.98 6.85 17.97
CA ILE A 172 2.46 6.60 16.62
C ILE A 172 3.74 5.76 16.67
N SER A 173 3.78 4.68 15.89
CA SER A 173 5.01 3.92 15.63
C SER A 173 5.30 3.90 14.13
N LEU A 174 6.53 4.19 13.74
CA LEU A 174 6.99 4.18 12.35
C LEU A 174 8.24 3.30 12.20
N THR A 175 8.14 2.30 11.33
CA THR A 175 9.23 1.34 11.09
C THR A 175 9.47 1.18 9.60
N LYS A 176 10.68 1.50 9.14
CA LYS A 176 11.16 1.13 7.81
C LYS A 176 11.58 -0.34 7.83
N LEU A 177 10.84 -1.18 7.12
CA LEU A 177 11.18 -2.60 6.95
C LEU A 177 12.27 -2.77 5.88
N ARG A 178 12.21 -1.97 4.81
CA ARG A 178 13.21 -1.92 3.73
C ARG A 178 13.08 -0.60 2.95
N GLY A 179 14.10 -0.27 2.15
CA GLY A 179 14.09 0.87 1.26
C GLY A 179 15.41 1.63 1.24
N ASP A 180 15.82 2.04 0.04
CA ASP A 180 17.14 2.59 -0.23
C ASP A 180 17.12 4.04 -0.74
N ASN A 181 15.94 4.55 -1.11
CA ASN A 181 15.74 5.94 -1.48
C ASN A 181 15.09 6.75 -0.35
N ALA A 182 15.76 7.82 0.07
CA ALA A 182 15.26 8.74 1.10
C ALA A 182 13.85 9.30 0.79
N HIS A 183 13.61 9.67 -0.47
CA HIS A 183 12.30 10.16 -0.91
C HIS A 183 11.23 9.10 -0.65
N HIS A 184 11.51 7.87 -1.07
CA HIS A 184 10.53 6.78 -1.00
C HIS A 184 10.25 6.37 0.46
N ILE A 185 11.28 6.32 1.32
CA ILE A 185 11.11 6.06 2.75
C ILE A 185 10.19 7.10 3.39
N VAL A 186 10.43 8.40 3.13
CA VAL A 186 9.64 9.47 3.76
C VAL A 186 8.21 9.47 3.21
N GLU A 187 8.02 9.41 1.89
CA GLU A 187 6.68 9.38 1.29
C GLU A 187 5.89 8.14 1.71
N SER A 188 6.55 6.98 1.81
CA SER A 188 5.95 5.75 2.35
C SER A 188 5.49 5.94 3.81
N SER A 189 6.27 6.62 4.66
CA SER A 189 5.87 6.88 6.05
C SER A 189 4.60 7.74 6.18
N PHE A 190 4.47 8.78 5.35
CA PHE A 190 3.28 9.65 5.36
C PHE A 190 2.06 8.93 4.80
N LYS A 191 2.21 8.15 3.72
CA LYS A 191 1.12 7.33 3.18
C LYS A 191 0.71 6.21 4.13
N ALA A 192 1.66 5.57 4.81
CA ALA A 192 1.39 4.56 5.82
C ALA A 192 0.57 5.15 6.97
N PHE A 193 0.96 6.32 7.48
CA PHE A 193 0.17 7.07 8.46
C PHE A 193 -1.23 7.39 7.92
N SER A 194 -1.35 7.90 6.70
CA SER A 194 -2.65 8.27 6.13
C SER A 194 -3.60 7.08 5.99
N ARG A 195 -3.10 5.92 5.53
CA ARG A 195 -3.93 4.70 5.43
C ARG A 195 -4.24 4.11 6.80
N ALA A 196 -3.29 4.11 7.73
CA ALA A 196 -3.56 3.71 9.11
C ALA A 196 -4.61 4.62 9.76
N LEU A 197 -4.55 5.93 9.52
CA LEU A 197 -5.54 6.90 10.00
C LEU A 197 -6.92 6.66 9.37
N ARG A 198 -6.99 6.37 8.05
CA ARG A 198 -8.26 6.02 7.40
C ARG A 198 -8.89 4.78 8.03
N ASN A 199 -8.09 3.73 8.20
CA ASN A 199 -8.51 2.48 8.84
C ASN A 199 -8.95 2.69 10.29
N TYR A 200 -8.32 3.63 11.00
CA TYR A 200 -8.67 4.00 12.36
C TYR A 200 -10.02 4.73 12.44
N LEU A 201 -10.31 5.59 11.46
CA LEU A 201 -11.49 6.45 11.45
C LEU A 201 -12.77 5.73 10.98
N ASP A 202 -12.75 4.96 9.87
CA ASP A 202 -13.94 4.24 9.34
C ASP A 202 -13.55 2.83 8.83
N PRO A 203 -13.40 1.84 9.72
CA PRO A 203 -12.94 0.51 9.34
C PRO A 203 -13.92 -0.29 8.44
N PRO A 204 -15.23 -0.40 8.77
CA PRO A 204 -16.14 -1.30 8.05
C PRO A 204 -16.27 -0.99 6.55
N ASP A 205 -16.47 0.30 6.21
CA ASP A 205 -16.68 0.72 4.82
C ASP A 205 -15.48 0.45 3.92
N LEU A 206 -14.27 0.27 4.46
CA LEU A 206 -13.08 0.08 3.64
C LEU A 206 -12.96 -1.32 3.04
N TRP A 207 -13.47 -2.35 3.72
CA TRP A 207 -13.12 -3.73 3.39
C TRP A 207 -14.21 -4.78 3.68
N GLU A 208 -15.31 -4.43 4.36
CA GLU A 208 -16.35 -5.41 4.66
C GLU A 208 -17.17 -5.80 3.41
N PRO A 209 -17.44 -7.11 3.20
CA PRO A 209 -18.44 -7.53 2.23
C PRO A 209 -19.79 -6.87 2.48
N GLN A 210 -20.53 -6.55 1.42
CA GLN A 210 -21.84 -5.87 1.48
C GLN A 210 -21.80 -4.42 2.01
N SER A 211 -20.62 -3.86 2.26
CA SER A 211 -20.47 -2.42 2.49
C SER A 211 -20.88 -1.63 1.25
N ALA A 212 -21.15 -0.33 1.42
CA ALA A 212 -21.49 0.56 0.31
C ALA A 212 -20.38 0.59 -0.77
N ASN A 213 -19.13 0.43 -0.36
CA ASN A 213 -17.96 0.34 -1.23
C ASN A 213 -17.93 -0.98 -2.03
N ASP A 214 -18.26 -2.12 -1.41
CA ASP A 214 -18.39 -3.43 -2.07
C ASP A 214 -19.52 -3.40 -3.11
N GLU A 215 -20.71 -2.87 -2.75
CA GLU A 215 -21.84 -2.72 -3.67
C GLU A 215 -21.52 -1.81 -4.87
N ALA A 216 -20.84 -0.69 -4.63
CA ALA A 216 -20.39 0.20 -5.70
C ALA A 216 -19.39 -0.49 -6.64
N SER A 217 -18.54 -1.35 -6.10
CA SER A 217 -17.56 -2.13 -6.88
C SER A 217 -18.21 -3.14 -7.79
N ILE A 218 -19.22 -3.88 -7.28
CA ILE A 218 -19.99 -4.86 -8.05
C ILE A 218 -20.70 -4.19 -9.23
N ARG A 219 -21.27 -2.99 -9.02
CA ARG A 219 -21.97 -2.24 -10.09
C ARG A 219 -21.09 -1.80 -11.26
N GLN A 220 -19.77 -1.69 -11.08
CA GLN A 220 -18.88 -1.25 -12.16
C GLN A 220 -18.60 -2.34 -13.21
N GLN A 221 -18.87 -3.61 -12.91
CA GLN A 221 -18.65 -4.75 -13.83
C GLN A 221 -17.34 -4.65 -14.64
N ARG A 222 -16.22 -4.69 -13.93
CA ARG A 222 -14.90 -4.47 -14.51
C ARG A 222 -14.31 -5.76 -15.05
N GLU A 223 -14.04 -5.80 -16.34
CA GLU A 223 -13.56 -6.98 -17.06
C GLU A 223 -12.26 -6.73 -17.83
N GLY A 224 -11.52 -7.80 -18.09
CA GLY A 224 -10.35 -7.81 -18.95
C GLY A 224 -10.24 -9.13 -19.69
N LYS A 225 -9.87 -9.07 -20.97
CA LYS A 225 -9.71 -10.25 -21.83
C LYS A 225 -8.40 -10.16 -22.61
N VAL A 226 -7.65 -11.25 -22.61
CA VAL A 226 -6.41 -11.40 -23.36
C VAL A 226 -6.39 -12.76 -24.04
N GLU A 227 -6.06 -12.76 -25.32
CA GLU A 227 -5.68 -13.96 -26.08
C GLU A 227 -4.22 -13.75 -26.53
N ARG A 228 -3.35 -14.70 -26.20
CA ARG A 228 -1.91 -14.61 -26.48
C ARG A 228 -1.43 -15.93 -27.07
N LYS A 229 -0.60 -15.86 -28.11
CA LYS A 229 -0.03 -17.04 -28.76
C LYS A 229 1.41 -16.79 -29.17
N THR A 230 2.30 -17.68 -28.75
CA THR A 230 3.71 -17.74 -29.16
C THR A 230 4.01 -19.10 -29.81
N LYS A 231 5.29 -19.44 -29.97
CA LYS A 231 5.70 -20.79 -30.35
C LYS A 231 5.68 -21.76 -29.16
N GLU A 232 5.71 -21.24 -27.93
CA GLU A 232 5.77 -22.00 -26.67
C GLU A 232 4.37 -22.19 -26.09
N THR A 233 3.55 -21.14 -26.09
CA THR A 233 2.24 -21.14 -25.39
C THR A 233 1.09 -20.61 -26.25
N SER A 234 -0.13 -21.08 -25.94
CA SER A 234 -1.40 -20.58 -26.45
C SER A 234 -2.36 -20.38 -25.29
N ILE A 235 -2.69 -19.13 -24.98
CA ILE A 235 -3.36 -18.73 -23.74
C ILE A 235 -4.60 -17.88 -24.05
N SER A 236 -5.70 -18.18 -23.36
CA SER A 236 -6.90 -17.35 -23.29
C SER A 236 -7.21 -17.06 -21.83
N VAL A 237 -7.30 -15.77 -21.48
CA VAL A 237 -7.68 -15.32 -20.15
C VAL A 237 -8.88 -14.38 -20.26
N ASN A 238 -9.92 -14.66 -19.45
CA ASN A 238 -11.01 -13.72 -19.18
C ASN A 238 -11.12 -13.52 -17.66
N LEU A 239 -11.15 -12.26 -17.23
CA LEU A 239 -11.19 -11.86 -15.83
C LEU A 239 -12.36 -10.90 -15.61
N LEU A 240 -13.14 -11.16 -14.56
CA LEU A 240 -14.19 -10.26 -14.08
C LEU A 240 -13.97 -9.95 -12.59
N LEU A 241 -13.60 -8.70 -12.28
CA LEU A 241 -13.46 -8.23 -10.91
C LEU A 241 -14.83 -8.14 -10.23
N ASN A 242 -14.92 -8.58 -8.98
CA ASN A 242 -16.20 -8.70 -8.24
C ASN A 242 -17.16 -9.73 -8.86
N GLY A 243 -16.63 -10.66 -9.66
CA GLY A 243 -17.35 -11.82 -10.16
C GLY A 243 -17.59 -12.85 -9.03
N CYS A 244 -18.68 -13.60 -9.12
CA CYS A 244 -18.92 -14.70 -8.18
C CYS A 244 -17.89 -15.81 -8.44
N SER A 245 -17.02 -16.10 -7.46
CA SER A 245 -15.92 -17.04 -7.60
C SER A 245 -16.33 -18.47 -7.99
N LYS A 246 -17.60 -18.85 -7.82
CA LYS A 246 -18.14 -20.18 -8.18
C LYS A 246 -18.03 -20.52 -9.67
N SER A 247 -17.85 -19.55 -10.56
CA SER A 247 -17.67 -19.78 -12.00
C SER A 247 -16.22 -19.86 -12.45
N THR A 248 -15.24 -19.72 -11.55
CA THR A 248 -13.80 -19.73 -11.91
C THR A 248 -13.36 -21.08 -12.50
N HIS A 249 -12.63 -21.02 -13.60
CA HIS A 249 -12.01 -22.14 -14.31
C HIS A 249 -10.55 -21.78 -14.60
N VAL A 250 -9.61 -22.62 -14.15
CA VAL A 250 -8.18 -22.41 -14.35
C VAL A 250 -7.56 -23.71 -14.82
N GLU A 251 -7.18 -23.74 -16.10
CA GLU A 251 -6.47 -24.86 -16.70
C GLU A 251 -5.18 -24.37 -17.37
N THR A 252 -4.06 -24.53 -16.66
CA THR A 252 -2.72 -24.22 -17.16
C THR A 252 -1.90 -25.45 -17.54
N GLY A 253 -2.36 -26.65 -17.18
CA GLY A 253 -1.56 -27.87 -17.20
C GLY A 253 -0.58 -28.02 -16.02
N ILE A 254 -0.46 -27.02 -15.13
CA ILE A 254 0.37 -27.06 -13.92
C ILE A 254 -0.56 -27.05 -12.68
N PRO A 255 -0.73 -28.17 -11.95
CA PRO A 255 -1.70 -28.28 -10.86
C PRO A 255 -1.55 -27.24 -9.74
N LEU A 256 -0.31 -26.98 -9.28
CA LEU A 256 -0.09 -25.98 -8.22
C LEU A 256 -0.40 -24.55 -8.71
N LEU A 257 -0.13 -24.23 -9.98
CA LEU A 257 -0.47 -22.94 -10.57
C LEU A 257 -2.00 -22.78 -10.72
N ASN A 258 -2.70 -23.86 -11.08
CA ASN A 258 -4.17 -23.90 -11.08
C ASN A 258 -4.72 -23.60 -9.68
N ALA A 259 -4.18 -24.24 -8.64
CA ALA A 259 -4.58 -24.03 -7.26
C ALA A 259 -4.26 -22.59 -6.79
N PHE A 260 -3.09 -22.06 -7.14
CA PHE A 260 -2.68 -20.69 -6.82
C PHE A 260 -3.68 -19.66 -7.39
N TYR A 261 -3.96 -19.71 -8.69
CA TYR A 261 -4.85 -18.73 -9.33
C TYR A 261 -6.32 -18.94 -8.97
N THR A 262 -6.74 -20.17 -8.70
CA THR A 262 -8.08 -20.46 -8.16
C THR A 262 -8.24 -19.83 -6.77
N THR A 263 -7.26 -20.01 -5.88
CA THR A 263 -7.25 -19.43 -4.53
C THR A 263 -7.23 -17.91 -4.58
N LEU A 264 -6.35 -17.34 -5.41
CA LEU A 264 -6.27 -15.89 -5.61
C LEU A 264 -7.61 -15.34 -6.10
N ALA A 265 -8.26 -15.99 -7.08
CA ALA A 265 -9.55 -15.56 -7.61
C ALA A 265 -10.67 -15.61 -6.56
N GLN A 266 -10.71 -16.67 -5.75
CA GLN A 266 -11.66 -16.79 -4.64
C GLN A 266 -11.50 -15.66 -3.63
N GLU A 267 -10.27 -15.37 -3.22
CA GLU A 267 -9.94 -14.37 -2.20
C GLU A 267 -10.07 -12.93 -2.74
N ALA A 268 -9.83 -12.74 -4.04
CA ALA A 268 -10.06 -11.49 -4.74
C ALA A 268 -11.55 -11.21 -5.01
N HIS A 269 -12.43 -12.18 -4.77
CA HIS A 269 -13.83 -12.17 -5.22
C HIS A 269 -13.93 -11.86 -6.72
N MET A 270 -13.11 -12.51 -7.54
CA MET A 270 -13.15 -12.36 -8.99
C MET A 270 -13.46 -13.69 -9.67
N THR A 271 -14.03 -13.61 -10.86
CA THR A 271 -14.11 -14.76 -11.77
C THR A 271 -12.90 -14.74 -12.68
N LEU A 272 -12.25 -15.89 -12.83
CA LEU A 272 -11.13 -16.08 -13.71
C LEU A 272 -11.41 -17.28 -14.63
N GLN A 273 -11.26 -17.11 -15.94
CA GLN A 273 -11.31 -18.20 -16.93
C GLN A 273 -9.95 -18.24 -17.60
N ILE A 274 -9.21 -19.33 -17.44
CA ILE A 274 -7.90 -19.53 -18.04
C ILE A 274 -7.90 -20.87 -18.76
N ASP A 275 -7.57 -20.82 -20.04
CA ASP A 275 -7.19 -21.98 -20.83
C ASP A 275 -5.80 -21.73 -21.40
N CYS A 276 -4.84 -22.58 -21.05
CA CYS A 276 -3.48 -22.52 -21.57
C CYS A 276 -3.02 -23.89 -22.06
N GLN A 277 -2.45 -23.88 -23.27
CA GLN A 277 -1.67 -24.99 -23.78
C GLN A 277 -0.23 -24.51 -23.93
N GLY A 278 0.67 -25.04 -23.11
CA GLY A 278 2.09 -24.74 -23.12
C GLY A 278 2.97 -25.96 -23.39
N ASP A 279 4.27 -25.71 -23.51
CA ASP A 279 5.31 -26.67 -23.82
C ASP A 279 5.90 -27.35 -22.58
N LEU A 280 5.05 -27.91 -21.72
CA LEU A 280 5.42 -28.59 -20.45
C LEU A 280 6.37 -29.79 -20.61
N TRP A 281 6.68 -30.20 -21.84
CA TRP A 281 7.71 -31.19 -22.13
C TRP A 281 9.13 -30.62 -22.08
N VAL A 282 9.28 -29.28 -22.12
CA VAL A 282 10.52 -28.54 -21.88
C VAL A 282 10.68 -28.35 -20.36
N ASP A 283 9.84 -27.50 -19.78
CA ASP A 283 9.72 -27.21 -18.34
C ASP A 283 8.40 -26.45 -18.05
N ASP A 284 8.22 -25.97 -16.81
CA ASP A 284 7.08 -25.17 -16.38
C ASP A 284 7.21 -23.66 -16.70
N HIS A 285 8.38 -23.21 -17.15
CA HIS A 285 8.77 -21.80 -17.16
C HIS A 285 7.88 -20.96 -18.07
N HIS A 286 7.85 -21.26 -19.37
CA HIS A 286 7.10 -20.46 -20.35
C HIS A 286 5.60 -20.45 -20.03
N THR A 287 5.06 -21.59 -19.61
CA THR A 287 3.65 -21.73 -19.25
C THR A 287 3.30 -20.84 -18.06
N ALA A 288 4.08 -20.90 -16.98
CA ALA A 288 3.77 -20.17 -15.76
C ALA A 288 4.01 -18.66 -15.90
N GLU A 289 5.08 -18.25 -16.58
CA GLU A 289 5.36 -16.85 -16.91
C GLU A 289 4.23 -16.26 -17.79
N ASP A 290 3.93 -16.88 -18.92
CA ASP A 290 3.04 -16.30 -19.92
C ASP A 290 1.58 -16.22 -19.44
N VAL A 291 1.13 -17.20 -18.63
CA VAL A 291 -0.17 -17.13 -17.95
C VAL A 291 -0.21 -15.92 -17.02
N SER A 292 0.84 -15.69 -16.24
CA SER A 292 0.96 -14.56 -15.31
C SER A 292 0.99 -13.22 -16.03
N ILE A 293 1.67 -13.13 -17.18
CA ILE A 293 1.66 -11.97 -18.08
C ILE A 293 0.22 -11.68 -18.54
N ALA A 294 -0.49 -12.68 -19.05
CA ALA A 294 -1.84 -12.52 -19.59
C ALA A 294 -2.83 -12.06 -18.50
N ILE A 295 -2.74 -12.62 -17.28
CA ILE A 295 -3.56 -12.20 -16.15
C ILE A 295 -3.25 -10.76 -15.75
N GLY A 296 -1.97 -10.37 -15.67
CA GLY A 296 -1.58 -8.99 -15.37
C GLY A 296 -2.14 -8.00 -16.39
N GLN A 297 -2.12 -8.35 -17.67
CA GLN A 297 -2.71 -7.53 -18.74
C GLN A 297 -4.24 -7.42 -18.59
N CYS A 298 -4.93 -8.52 -18.27
CA CYS A 298 -6.37 -8.49 -17.95
C CYS A 298 -6.67 -7.60 -16.75
N LEU A 299 -5.86 -7.66 -15.69
CA LEU A 299 -6.00 -6.78 -14.52
C LEU A 299 -5.83 -5.31 -14.90
N THR A 300 -4.84 -4.99 -15.76
CA THR A 300 -4.65 -3.62 -16.26
C THR A 300 -5.88 -3.11 -17.02
N GLN A 301 -6.49 -3.95 -17.88
CA GLN A 301 -7.74 -3.61 -18.57
C GLN A 301 -8.90 -3.39 -17.58
N ALA A 302 -9.11 -4.34 -16.66
CA ALA A 302 -10.22 -4.30 -15.71
C ALA A 302 -10.12 -3.14 -14.70
N LEU A 303 -8.91 -2.80 -14.24
CA LEU A 303 -8.70 -1.71 -13.29
C LEU A 303 -8.80 -0.32 -13.93
N GLY A 304 -8.60 -0.22 -15.25
CA GLY A 304 -8.75 1.02 -16.01
C GLY A 304 -7.94 2.19 -15.43
N SER A 305 -8.59 3.34 -15.26
CA SER A 305 -7.94 4.56 -14.72
C SER A 305 -7.60 4.48 -13.23
N LYS A 306 -8.11 3.47 -12.51
CA LYS A 306 -7.99 3.30 -11.05
C LYS A 306 -8.59 4.48 -10.24
N ALA A 307 -9.32 5.38 -10.90
CA ALA A 307 -9.97 6.52 -10.26
C ALA A 307 -11.11 6.06 -9.35
N GLY A 308 -11.25 6.66 -8.17
CA GLY A 308 -12.24 6.27 -7.17
C GLY A 308 -11.96 4.96 -6.42
N LEU A 309 -10.86 4.25 -6.71
CA LEU A 309 -10.52 3.01 -6.01
C LEU A 309 -9.76 3.30 -4.70
N ASN A 310 -9.81 2.34 -3.78
CA ASN A 310 -9.05 2.34 -2.52
C ASN A 310 -7.53 2.43 -2.74
N ARG A 311 -7.04 1.90 -3.88
CA ARG A 311 -5.65 1.93 -4.37
C ARG A 311 -4.66 1.10 -3.56
N MET A 312 -4.69 1.16 -2.23
CA MET A 312 -3.69 0.54 -1.35
C MET A 312 -4.32 -0.29 -0.23
N TRP A 313 -3.81 -1.51 -0.04
CA TRP A 313 -4.22 -2.42 1.02
C TRP A 313 -3.14 -3.44 1.41
N VAL A 314 -3.33 -4.06 2.58
CA VAL A 314 -2.53 -5.20 3.06
C VAL A 314 -3.45 -6.41 3.22
N GLY A 315 -3.22 -7.45 2.44
CA GLY A 315 -3.81 -8.78 2.64
C GLY A 315 -2.92 -9.64 3.52
N ARG A 316 -3.51 -10.52 4.32
CA ARG A 316 -2.79 -11.42 5.23
C ARG A 316 -3.34 -12.83 5.13
N ALA A 317 -2.47 -13.82 5.20
CA ALA A 317 -2.81 -15.22 5.39
C ALA A 317 -2.03 -15.76 6.61
N LEU A 318 -2.73 -16.47 7.49
CA LEU A 318 -2.15 -17.18 8.62
C LEU A 318 -2.18 -18.68 8.29
N LEU A 319 -1.02 -19.31 8.24
CA LEU A 319 -0.87 -20.74 8.00
C LEU A 319 -1.05 -21.53 9.29
N GLU A 320 -1.25 -22.85 9.18
CA GLU A 320 -1.53 -23.72 10.33
C GLU A 320 -0.38 -23.77 11.34
N ASP A 321 0.86 -23.62 10.89
CA ASP A 321 2.07 -23.54 11.72
C ASP A 321 2.26 -22.15 12.38
N GLY A 322 1.37 -21.20 12.12
CA GLY A 322 1.46 -19.81 12.61
C GLY A 322 2.37 -18.90 11.77
N THR A 323 2.96 -19.40 10.68
CA THR A 323 3.63 -18.57 9.67
C THR A 323 2.61 -17.61 9.06
N THR A 324 3.00 -16.35 8.90
CA THR A 324 2.14 -15.31 8.32
C THR A 324 2.71 -14.83 6.99
N VAL A 325 1.86 -14.79 5.96
CA VAL A 325 2.16 -14.15 4.69
C VAL A 325 1.40 -12.82 4.61
N GLU A 326 2.11 -11.71 4.52
CA GLU A 326 1.54 -10.38 4.26
C GLU A 326 1.83 -9.96 2.81
N VAL A 327 0.79 -9.59 2.06
CA VAL A 327 0.92 -8.97 0.73
C VAL A 327 0.42 -7.54 0.82
N THR A 328 1.32 -6.61 0.60
CA THR A 328 1.03 -5.18 0.57
C THR A 328 1.02 -4.70 -0.87
N MET A 329 -0.05 -4.04 -1.30
CA MET A 329 -0.26 -3.63 -2.70
C MET A 329 -0.55 -2.13 -2.82
N ASP A 330 0.03 -1.49 -3.84
CA ASP A 330 -0.33 -0.17 -4.36
C ASP A 330 -0.63 -0.27 -5.86
N LEU A 331 -1.87 0.04 -6.27
CA LEU A 331 -2.28 0.15 -7.67
C LEU A 331 -1.70 1.43 -8.29
N SER A 332 -0.38 1.47 -8.40
CA SER A 332 0.43 2.67 -8.55
C SER A 332 0.73 3.08 -9.99
N ASN A 333 0.52 2.18 -10.95
CA ASN A 333 1.10 2.20 -12.29
C ASN A 333 2.65 2.18 -12.34
N ARG A 334 3.31 1.92 -11.20
CA ARG A 334 4.76 1.73 -11.09
C ARG A 334 5.02 0.26 -10.77
N PRO A 335 5.21 -0.58 -11.79
CA PRO A 335 5.44 -2.00 -11.57
C PRO A 335 6.71 -2.22 -10.76
N CYS A 336 6.57 -2.85 -9.60
CA CYS A 336 7.68 -3.18 -8.71
C CYS A 336 7.27 -4.32 -7.78
N PHE A 337 8.05 -5.39 -7.78
CA PHE A 337 7.85 -6.56 -6.95
C PHE A 337 9.03 -6.70 -5.99
N VAL A 338 8.75 -6.78 -4.68
CA VAL A 338 9.78 -6.98 -3.66
C VAL A 338 9.32 -8.00 -2.62
N HIS A 339 10.09 -9.05 -2.40
CA HIS A 339 9.69 -10.15 -1.53
C HIS A 339 10.85 -10.66 -0.67
N ASN A 340 10.55 -11.51 0.30
CA ASN A 340 11.52 -12.34 1.02
C ASN A 340 11.17 -13.83 0.89
N LEU A 341 10.48 -14.21 -0.20
CA LEU A 341 10.04 -15.59 -0.45
C LEU A 341 11.24 -16.55 -0.49
N HIS A 342 12.29 -16.26 -1.26
CA HIS A 342 13.53 -17.05 -1.30
C HIS A 342 14.14 -17.37 0.09
N GLU A 343 14.03 -16.46 1.07
CA GLU A 343 14.52 -16.69 2.44
C GLU A 343 13.69 -17.76 3.16
N THR A 344 12.42 -17.91 2.77
CA THR A 344 11.45 -18.80 3.40
C THR A 344 11.37 -20.14 2.70
N LEU A 345 11.27 -20.14 1.37
CA LEU A 345 11.08 -21.33 0.52
C LEU A 345 12.36 -22.16 0.38
N GLY A 346 13.52 -21.57 0.69
CA GLY A 346 14.80 -22.21 0.45
C GLY A 346 15.10 -22.33 -1.05
N ARG A 347 16.02 -23.23 -1.39
CA ARG A 347 16.41 -23.53 -2.78
C ARG A 347 15.95 -24.92 -3.22
N GLN A 348 14.84 -25.41 -2.67
CA GLN A 348 14.24 -26.64 -3.19
C GLN A 348 13.75 -26.36 -4.62
N GLU A 349 14.13 -27.21 -5.56
CA GLU A 349 13.83 -26.99 -6.97
C GLU A 349 12.33 -27.14 -7.25
N TYR A 350 11.64 -28.07 -6.58
CA TYR A 350 10.22 -28.37 -6.79
C TYR A 350 9.42 -28.51 -5.49
N VAL A 351 8.11 -28.30 -5.58
CA VAL A 351 7.15 -28.49 -4.49
C VAL A 351 6.67 -29.95 -4.48
N GLU A 352 7.11 -30.74 -3.51
CA GLU A 352 6.61 -32.11 -3.30
C GLU A 352 5.26 -32.05 -2.55
N GLU A 353 4.18 -32.52 -3.17
CA GLU A 353 2.98 -32.93 -2.43
C GLU A 353 3.20 -34.36 -1.90
N THR A 354 2.99 -34.57 -0.61
CA THR A 354 2.99 -35.92 -0.04
C THR A 354 1.73 -36.66 -0.49
N ALA A 355 1.83 -37.44 -1.56
CA ALA A 355 0.85 -38.47 -1.88
C ALA A 355 1.57 -39.75 -2.31
N ASP A 356 1.11 -40.85 -1.73
CA ASP A 356 1.69 -42.18 -1.76
C ASP A 356 2.06 -42.69 -3.17
N ASP A 357 3.17 -43.41 -3.22
CA ASP A 357 3.60 -44.39 -4.23
C ASP A 357 2.68 -44.57 -5.45
N ASP A 358 2.81 -43.70 -6.46
CA ASP A 358 2.36 -44.03 -7.81
C ASP A 358 3.27 -43.37 -8.86
N GLU A 359 3.57 -44.14 -9.91
CA GLU A 359 4.65 -44.03 -10.90
C GLU A 359 4.47 -42.86 -11.90
N PHE A 360 4.05 -41.69 -11.40
CA PHE A 360 3.81 -40.44 -12.14
C PHE A 360 4.25 -39.18 -11.35
N ALA A 361 5.13 -39.36 -10.36
CA ALA A 361 5.54 -38.39 -9.33
C ALA A 361 6.23 -37.08 -9.81
N ASN A 362 6.15 -36.74 -11.10
CA ASN A 362 6.68 -35.50 -11.69
C ASN A 362 5.56 -34.53 -12.12
N LYS A 363 4.36 -34.62 -11.52
CA LYS A 363 3.17 -33.88 -11.97
C LYS A 363 2.77 -32.65 -11.16
N SER A 364 3.58 -32.22 -10.19
CA SER A 364 3.37 -30.96 -9.43
C SER A 364 4.54 -29.98 -9.57
N LEU A 365 5.14 -29.92 -10.76
CA LEU A 365 6.32 -29.08 -11.02
C LEU A 365 5.90 -27.64 -11.28
N LEU A 366 5.53 -26.90 -10.23
CA LEU A 366 5.86 -25.47 -10.22
C LEU A 366 7.13 -25.36 -9.40
N SER A 367 8.23 -24.98 -10.04
CA SER A 367 9.47 -24.78 -9.30
C SER A 367 9.34 -23.59 -8.34
N CYS A 368 10.11 -23.60 -7.25
CA CYS A 368 10.05 -22.50 -6.27
C CYS A 368 10.45 -21.15 -6.91
N GLU A 369 11.39 -21.17 -7.85
CA GLU A 369 11.78 -20.00 -8.64
C GLU A 369 10.63 -19.50 -9.52
N MET A 370 9.81 -20.41 -10.07
CA MET A 370 8.71 -20.01 -10.93
C MET A 370 7.59 -19.31 -10.18
N LEU A 371 7.39 -19.52 -8.87
CA LEU A 371 6.48 -18.66 -8.11
C LEU A 371 6.93 -17.20 -8.13
N GLU A 372 8.22 -16.94 -7.92
CA GLU A 372 8.77 -15.59 -7.91
C GLU A 372 8.65 -14.95 -9.29
N HIS A 373 8.98 -15.69 -10.35
CA HIS A 373 8.81 -15.25 -11.73
C HIS A 373 7.34 -15.01 -12.12
N CYS A 374 6.41 -15.86 -11.67
CA CYS A 374 4.97 -15.66 -11.87
C CYS A 374 4.49 -14.38 -11.22
N LEU A 375 4.84 -14.17 -9.95
CA LEU A 375 4.45 -12.97 -9.22
C LEU A 375 5.07 -11.71 -9.82
N ASP A 376 6.35 -11.75 -10.20
CA ASP A 376 7.00 -10.62 -10.88
C ASP A 376 6.28 -10.30 -12.20
N SER A 377 6.06 -11.31 -13.04
CA SER A 377 5.35 -11.15 -14.33
C SER A 377 3.93 -10.60 -14.16
N LEU A 378 3.18 -11.11 -13.18
CA LEU A 378 1.84 -10.63 -12.83
C LEU A 378 1.86 -9.16 -12.39
N VAL A 379 2.80 -8.79 -11.51
CA VAL A 379 2.94 -7.45 -10.95
C VAL A 379 3.39 -6.44 -12.01
N MET A 380 4.34 -6.85 -12.86
CA MET A 380 4.85 -6.05 -13.98
C MET A 380 3.74 -5.73 -14.98
N ASN A 381 2.98 -6.75 -15.39
CA ASN A 381 1.91 -6.60 -16.37
C ASN A 381 0.61 -6.03 -15.80
N GLY A 382 0.38 -6.17 -14.48
CA GLY A 382 -0.70 -5.52 -13.75
C GLY A 382 -0.43 -4.07 -13.36
N ARG A 383 0.79 -3.57 -13.63
CA ARG A 383 1.23 -2.19 -13.36
C ARG A 383 0.94 -1.76 -11.93
N MET A 384 1.47 -2.53 -10.98
CA MET A 384 1.26 -2.31 -9.55
C MET A 384 2.56 -2.48 -8.76
N THR A 385 2.62 -1.88 -7.59
CA THR A 385 3.71 -2.12 -6.64
C THR A 385 3.22 -3.16 -5.63
N VAL A 386 3.92 -4.27 -5.48
CA VAL A 386 3.56 -5.34 -4.56
C VAL A 386 4.77 -5.74 -3.72
N HIS A 387 4.57 -5.79 -2.41
CA HIS A 387 5.53 -6.33 -1.47
C HIS A 387 4.96 -7.57 -0.80
N VAL A 388 5.74 -8.65 -0.79
CA VAL A 388 5.43 -9.86 -0.02
C VAL A 388 6.38 -9.91 1.17
N VAL A 389 5.83 -10.19 2.34
CA VAL A 389 6.59 -10.41 3.57
C VAL A 389 6.07 -11.68 4.22
N VAL A 390 6.93 -12.70 4.29
CA VAL A 390 6.66 -13.92 5.04
C VAL A 390 7.39 -13.85 6.38
N VAL A 391 6.67 -14.10 7.47
CA VAL A 391 7.19 -14.14 8.84
C VAL A 391 6.95 -15.54 9.38
N LYS A 392 8.04 -16.33 9.51
CA LYS A 392 7.99 -17.68 10.08
C LYS A 392 7.67 -17.63 11.57
N SER A 393 6.83 -18.56 12.03
CA SER A 393 6.58 -18.79 13.46
C SER A 393 7.84 -19.32 14.14
N SER A 394 8.16 -18.79 15.33
CA SER A 394 9.33 -19.25 16.10
C SER A 394 9.11 -20.59 16.82
N THR A 395 7.88 -21.13 16.80
CA THR A 395 7.45 -22.23 17.68
C THR A 395 6.85 -23.43 16.96
N ALA A 396 6.89 -23.50 15.62
CA ALA A 396 6.18 -24.54 14.87
C ALA A 396 7.07 -25.32 13.89
N ASN A 397 6.54 -26.45 13.41
CA ASN A 397 7.12 -27.19 12.29
C ASN A 397 7.18 -26.29 11.05
N GLU A 398 8.21 -26.45 10.20
CA GLU A 398 8.35 -25.63 8.99
C GLU A 398 7.15 -25.83 8.05
N SER A 399 6.44 -24.75 7.69
CA SER A 399 5.46 -24.73 6.58
C SER A 399 6.02 -25.41 5.34
N SER A 400 5.19 -26.20 4.64
CA SER A 400 5.56 -26.66 3.31
C SER A 400 5.63 -25.47 2.33
N VAL A 401 6.38 -25.64 1.24
CA VAL A 401 6.41 -24.62 0.18
C VAL A 401 5.00 -24.40 -0.39
N ALA A 402 4.21 -25.45 -0.56
CA ALA A 402 2.83 -25.38 -1.04
C ALA A 402 1.97 -24.47 -0.15
N ASP A 403 2.11 -24.58 1.18
CA ASP A 403 1.35 -23.73 2.12
C ASP A 403 1.71 -22.26 1.98
N VAL A 404 3.00 -21.95 1.80
CA VAL A 404 3.45 -20.56 1.58
C VAL A 404 2.99 -20.03 0.22
N VAL A 405 3.00 -20.86 -0.83
CA VAL A 405 2.48 -20.53 -2.17
C VAL A 405 0.99 -20.18 -2.08
N LEU A 406 0.17 -21.04 -1.47
CA LEU A 406 -1.26 -20.82 -1.34
C LEU A 406 -1.59 -19.70 -0.35
N GLY A 407 -0.83 -19.55 0.73
CA GLY A 407 -0.91 -18.40 1.63
C GLY A 407 -0.60 -17.08 0.92
N THR A 408 0.35 -17.10 -0.01
CA THR A 408 0.65 -15.95 -0.88
C THR A 408 -0.52 -15.63 -1.81
N ALA A 409 -1.14 -16.64 -2.43
CA ALA A 409 -2.35 -16.46 -3.24
C ALA A 409 -3.49 -15.84 -2.42
N GLN A 410 -3.72 -16.33 -1.20
CA GLN A 410 -4.75 -15.81 -0.30
C GLN A 410 -4.50 -14.34 0.06
N ALA A 411 -3.30 -14.03 0.54
CA ALA A 411 -2.94 -12.68 0.91
C ALA A 411 -2.98 -11.73 -0.30
N PHE A 412 -2.52 -12.16 -1.47
CA PHE A 412 -2.58 -11.37 -2.71
C PHE A 412 -4.02 -11.10 -3.12
N GLY A 413 -4.89 -12.12 -3.15
CA GLY A 413 -6.30 -11.97 -3.48
C GLY A 413 -7.02 -11.00 -2.55
N ARG A 414 -6.83 -11.14 -1.23
CA ARG A 414 -7.37 -10.22 -0.23
C ARG A 414 -6.90 -8.79 -0.42
N ALA A 415 -5.60 -8.59 -0.71
CA ALA A 415 -5.04 -7.27 -1.01
C ALA A 415 -5.67 -6.68 -2.27
N LEU A 416 -5.71 -7.45 -3.36
CA LEU A 416 -6.26 -7.03 -4.65
C LEU A 416 -7.73 -6.64 -4.53
N ARG A 417 -8.55 -7.46 -3.87
CA ARG A 417 -9.98 -7.19 -3.63
C ARG A 417 -10.17 -5.79 -3.07
N VAL A 418 -9.50 -5.50 -1.97
CA VAL A 418 -9.71 -4.24 -1.27
C VAL A 418 -9.07 -3.08 -2.02
N CYS A 419 -7.89 -3.25 -2.61
CA CYS A 419 -7.27 -2.22 -3.46
C CYS A 419 -8.17 -1.82 -4.63
N ALA A 420 -8.80 -2.81 -5.26
CA ALA A 420 -9.69 -2.64 -6.38
C ALA A 420 -11.10 -2.20 -5.97
N MET A 421 -11.44 -2.16 -4.68
CA MET A 421 -12.76 -1.72 -4.23
C MET A 421 -12.94 -0.23 -4.47
N VAL A 422 -14.13 0.17 -4.91
CA VAL A 422 -14.58 1.56 -5.02
C VAL A 422 -14.71 2.15 -3.63
N ASP A 423 -14.11 3.31 -3.43
CA ASP A 423 -14.22 4.08 -2.20
C ASP A 423 -15.14 5.28 -2.46
N GLN A 424 -16.39 5.17 -2.03
CA GLN A 424 -17.45 6.15 -2.34
C GLN A 424 -17.09 7.57 -1.90
N ARG A 425 -16.33 7.70 -0.80
CA ARG A 425 -15.85 8.99 -0.28
C ARG A 425 -14.97 9.75 -1.27
N ARG A 426 -14.37 9.06 -2.27
CA ARG A 426 -13.55 9.69 -3.31
C ARG A 426 -14.37 10.37 -4.37
N ALA A 427 -15.65 10.06 -4.51
CA ALA A 427 -16.50 10.56 -5.60
C ALA A 427 -15.82 10.47 -6.99
N GLY A 428 -15.10 9.37 -7.25
CA GLY A 428 -14.38 9.15 -8.51
C GLY A 428 -13.02 9.83 -8.65
N THR A 429 -12.55 10.57 -7.64
CA THR A 429 -11.21 11.17 -7.65
C THR A 429 -10.11 10.11 -7.50
N THR A 430 -8.98 10.35 -8.16
CA THR A 430 -7.81 9.47 -8.05
C THR A 430 -7.16 9.63 -6.68
N ALA A 431 -6.85 8.50 -6.04
CA ALA A 431 -6.16 8.46 -4.75
C ALA A 431 -4.67 8.82 -4.89
N SER A 432 -4.33 10.03 -5.32
CA SER A 432 -2.96 10.48 -5.59
C SER A 432 -2.85 11.99 -5.38
N SER A 433 -1.87 12.43 -4.60
CA SER A 433 -1.57 13.86 -4.39
C SER A 433 -1.09 14.57 -5.66
N LYS A 434 -0.67 13.79 -6.67
CA LYS A 434 -0.32 14.31 -8.00
C LYS A 434 -1.55 14.49 -8.90
N GLY A 435 -2.76 14.14 -8.42
CA GLY A 435 -4.02 14.18 -9.18
C GLY A 435 -4.16 13.11 -10.27
N THR A 436 -3.10 12.35 -10.56
CA THR A 436 -3.10 11.29 -11.57
C THR A 436 -2.29 10.07 -11.11
N LEU A 437 -2.62 8.92 -11.68
CA LEU A 437 -1.77 7.74 -11.74
C LEU A 437 -1.37 7.63 -13.22
N SER A 438 -0.22 8.20 -13.57
CA SER A 438 0.30 8.16 -14.94
C SER A 438 0.37 6.72 -15.42
N VAL A 439 -0.05 6.46 -16.65
CA VAL A 439 0.14 5.17 -17.32
C VAL A 439 1.63 5.05 -17.61
#